data_AF-A0A0N8Q500-F1
#
_entry.id   AF-A0A0N8Q500-F1
#
_cell.length_a   1.000
_cell.length_b   1.000
_cell.length_c   1.000
_cell.angle_alpha   90.00
_cell.angle_beta   90.00
_cell.angle_gamma   90.00
#
_symmetry.space_group_name_H-M   'P 1'
#
loop_
_entity.id
_entity.type
_entity.pdbx_description
1 polymer ?
#
loop_
_entity_poly.entity_id
_entity_poly.type
_entity_poly.pdbx_seq_one_letter_code
_entity_poly.pdbx_strand_id
1 'polypeptide(L)' 'MLGLDVAGIDLLFDQEHFKICEANSSPGFEGLENAVDIDVPREIFHFIRIRLGIFDKTSAKKITKPVAKQVEEKS' A
#
# COMPACT_ATOMS: atom_id res chain seq x y z
N MET A 1 14.28 -20.39 9.14
CA MET A 1 13.58 -19.60 8.09
C MET A 1 14.39 -18.34 7.81
N LEU A 2 14.26 -17.74 6.62
CA LEU A 2 15.19 -16.74 6.05
C LEU A 2 15.26 -15.38 6.79
N GLY A 3 14.28 -15.04 7.63
CA GLY A 3 14.34 -13.83 8.47
C GLY A 3 14.24 -12.50 7.72
N LEU A 4 13.72 -12.52 6.48
CA LEU A 4 13.51 -11.34 5.66
C LEU A 4 12.06 -10.86 5.81
N ASP A 5 11.89 -9.57 6.09
CA ASP A 5 10.57 -8.93 6.14
C ASP A 5 10.04 -8.59 4.75
N VAL A 6 10.95 -8.31 3.80
CA VAL A 6 10.69 -8.09 2.38
C VAL A 6 11.77 -8.84 1.59
N ALA A 7 11.38 -9.58 0.56
CA ALA A 7 12.29 -10.32 -0.30
C ALA A 7 11.74 -10.40 -1.73
N GLY A 8 12.63 -10.40 -2.72
CA GLY A 8 12.29 -10.80 -4.09
C GLY A 8 12.42 -12.30 -4.24
N ILE A 9 11.50 -12.94 -4.96
CA ILE A 9 11.52 -14.38 -5.20
C ILE A 9 11.58 -14.62 -6.70
N ASP A 10 12.62 -15.31 -7.13
CA ASP A 10 12.82 -15.63 -8.54
C ASP A 10 12.20 -16.99 -8.83
N LEU A 11 11.28 -17.01 -9.78
CA LEU A 11 10.52 -18.19 -10.16
C LEU A 11 10.94 -18.68 -11.55
N LEU A 12 11.13 -19.99 -11.66
CA LEU A 12 11.29 -20.67 -12.95
C LEU A 12 10.06 -21.53 -13.22
N PHE A 13 9.38 -21.27 -14.32
CA PHE A 13 8.17 -22.00 -14.74
C PHE A 13 8.53 -23.19 -15.64
N ASP A 14 7.89 -24.33 -15.40
CA ASP A 14 7.85 -25.48 -16.33
C ASP A 14 6.41 -25.70 -16.83
N GLN A 15 6.16 -26.80 -17.57
CA GLN A 15 4.87 -27.02 -18.21
C GLN A 15 3.70 -27.23 -17.23
N GLU A 16 3.96 -27.61 -15.99
CA GLU A 16 2.92 -27.95 -15.01
C GLU A 16 2.99 -27.08 -13.75
N HIS A 17 4.19 -26.62 -13.36
CA HIS A 17 4.44 -25.95 -12.09
C HIS A 17 5.54 -24.88 -12.17
N PHE A 18 5.85 -24.25 -11.03
CA PHE A 18 6.99 -23.36 -10.89
C PHE A 18 7.92 -23.84 -9.78
N LYS A 19 9.18 -23.44 -9.86
CA LYS A 19 10.21 -23.67 -8.83
C LYS A 19 10.73 -22.33 -8.34
N ILE A 20 10.97 -22.24 -7.04
CA ILE A 20 11.69 -21.10 -6.44
C ILE A 20 13.18 -21.34 -6.63
N CYS A 21 13.87 -20.38 -7.22
CA CYS A 21 15.30 -20.50 -7.55
C CYS A 21 16.18 -19.64 -6.64
N GLU A 22 15.71 -18.46 -6.26
CA GLU A 22 16.47 -17.52 -5.44
C GLU A 22 15.54 -16.70 -4.54
N ALA A 23 16.07 -16.29 -3.39
CA ALA A 23 15.46 -15.30 -2.51
C ALA A 23 16.43 -14.12 -2.34
N ASN A 24 16.05 -12.98 -2.93
CA ASN A 24 16.83 -11.75 -2.95
C ASN A 24 16.48 -10.89 -1.72
N SER A 25 17.46 -10.53 -0.91
CA SER A 25 17.27 -9.65 0.25
C SER A 25 17.17 -8.17 -0.11
N SER A 26 17.57 -7.79 -1.33
CA SER A 26 17.50 -6.42 -1.85
C SER A 26 17.01 -6.41 -3.31
N PRO A 27 15.73 -6.77 -3.55
CA PRO A 27 15.17 -6.75 -4.89
C PRO A 27 15.09 -5.33 -5.47
N GLY A 28 15.29 -5.21 -6.78
CA GLY A 28 14.90 -4.01 -7.53
C GLY A 28 13.42 -4.05 -7.90
N PHE A 29 12.80 -2.88 -8.07
CA PHE A 29 11.35 -2.78 -8.34
C PHE A 29 11.00 -2.14 -9.68
N GLU A 30 11.90 -1.38 -10.31
CA GLU A 30 11.61 -0.63 -11.55
C GLU A 30 11.02 -1.50 -12.67
N GLY A 31 11.59 -2.68 -12.91
CA GLY A 31 11.06 -3.63 -13.90
C GLY A 31 9.68 -4.18 -13.52
N LEU A 32 9.44 -4.40 -12.22
CA LEU A 32 8.17 -4.91 -11.71
C LEU A 32 7.07 -3.84 -11.81
N GLU A 33 7.34 -2.60 -11.38
CA GLU A 33 6.40 -1.47 -11.46
C GLU A 33 6.03 -1.09 -12.89
N ASN A 34 6.91 -1.36 -13.87
CA ASN A 34 6.56 -1.21 -15.28
C ASN A 34 5.66 -2.35 -15.81
N ALA A 35 5.71 -3.53 -15.18
CA ALA A 35 4.92 -4.70 -15.55
C ALA A 35 3.57 -4.76 -14.82
N VAL A 36 3.47 -4.15 -13.63
CA VAL A 36 2.26 -4.12 -12.80
C VAL A 36 2.01 -2.71 -12.26
N ASP A 37 0.75 -2.28 -12.22
CA ASP A 37 0.36 -0.96 -11.70
C ASP A 37 0.32 -0.94 -10.16
N ILE A 38 1.50 -1.09 -9.54
CA ILE A 38 1.70 -1.10 -8.09
C ILE A 38 2.88 -0.19 -7.75
N ASP A 39 2.70 0.69 -6.76
CA ASP A 39 3.78 1.49 -6.18
C ASP A 39 4.45 0.70 -5.05
N VAL A 40 5.49 -0.06 -5.38
CA VAL A 40 6.12 -1.02 -4.46
C VAL A 40 6.80 -0.30 -3.29
N PRO A 41 7.56 0.81 -3.48
CA PRO A 41 8.12 1.56 -2.37
C PRO A 41 7.06 2.07 -1.39
N ARG A 42 5.90 2.54 -1.87
CA ARG A 42 4.80 2.97 -1.01
C ARG A 42 4.28 1.82 -0.15
N GLU A 43 4.08 0.64 -0.73
CA GLU A 43 3.58 -0.53 0.01
C GLU A 43 4.60 -1.02 1.06
N ILE A 44 5.90 -1.06 0.72
CA ILE A 44 6.96 -1.37 1.68
C ILE A 44 6.97 -0.36 2.82
N PHE A 45 6.86 0.94 2.51
CA PHE A 45 6.80 1.99 3.53
C PHE A 45 5.56 1.86 4.42
N HIS A 46 4.39 1.55 3.83
CA HIS A 46 3.17 1.29 4.57
C HIS A 46 3.31 0.10 5.53
N PHE A 47 3.92 -0.99 5.07
CA PHE A 47 4.24 -2.15 5.90
C PHE A 47 5.15 -1.77 7.08
N ILE A 48 6.22 -1.00 6.85
CA ILE A 48 7.11 -0.52 7.90
C ILE A 48 6.34 0.31 8.93
N ARG A 49 5.46 1.21 8.48
CA ARG A 49 4.61 2.01 9.36
C ARG A 49 3.73 1.15 10.25
N ILE A 50 3.07 0.15 9.69
CA ILE A 50 2.24 -0.80 10.47
C ILE A 50 3.10 -1.51 11.51
N ARG A 51 4.25 -2.05 11.12
CA ARG A 51 5.15 -2.77 12.03
C ARG A 51 5.68 -1.92 13.17
N LEU A 52 5.90 -0.62 12.93
CA LEU A 52 6.35 0.33 13.95
C LEU A 52 5.18 0.96 14.74
N GLY A 53 3.93 0.59 14.45
CA GLY A 53 2.75 1.15 15.11
C GLY A 53 2.44 2.61 14.73
N ILE A 54 2.94 3.08 13.58
CA ILE A 54 2.78 4.44 13.07
C ILE A 54 1.49 4.54 12.27
N PHE A 55 0.36 4.65 12.96
CA PHE A 55 -0.95 4.83 12.35
C PHE A 55 -1.27 6.32 12.12
N ASP A 56 -1.89 6.65 10.99
CA ASP A 56 -2.33 8.01 10.70
C ASP A 56 -3.39 8.43 11.73
N LYS A 57 -3.11 9.51 12.46
CA LYS A 57 -4.07 10.09 13.40
C LYS A 57 -5.04 11.00 12.67
N THR A 58 -5.89 10.52 11.76
CA THR A 58 -7.04 11.33 11.34
C THR A 58 -8.22 10.54 10.79
N SER A 59 -9.30 10.48 11.58
CA SER A 59 -10.67 10.63 11.09
C SER A 59 -11.58 11.17 12.20
N ALA A 60 -11.16 12.22 12.90
CA ALA A 60 -12.12 13.12 13.53
C ALA A 60 -12.58 14.13 12.46
N LYS A 61 -13.43 13.68 11.53
CA LYS A 61 -14.13 14.58 10.60
C LYS A 61 -14.96 15.55 11.45
N LYS A 62 -14.61 16.85 11.44
CA LYS A 62 -15.51 17.90 11.91
C LYS A 62 -16.79 17.80 11.09
N ILE A 63 -17.88 17.38 11.73
CA ILE A 63 -19.24 17.53 11.20
C ILE A 63 -19.53 19.04 11.23
N THR A 64 -19.24 19.77 10.15
CA THR A 64 -19.81 21.10 9.95
C THR A 64 -21.30 20.93 9.64
N LYS A 65 -22.15 21.31 10.60
CA LYS A 65 -23.61 21.34 10.47
C LYS A 65 -24.00 22.19 9.25
N PRO A 66 -25.03 21.83 8.46
CA PRO A 66 -25.54 22.71 7.42
C PRO A 66 -26.17 23.95 8.06
N VAL A 67 -25.73 25.14 7.63
CA VAL A 67 -26.37 26.42 8.00
C VAL A 67 -27.77 26.44 7.37
N ALA A 68 -28.77 26.69 8.21
CA ALA A 68 -30.18 26.75 7.85
C ALA A 68 -30.46 27.80 6.76
N LYS A 69 -31.33 27.45 5.80
CA LYS A 69 -31.99 28.40 4.89
C LYS A 69 -32.65 29.49 5.72
N GLN A 70 -32.28 30.76 5.50
CA GLN A 70 -33.16 31.86 5.86
C GLN A 70 -34.23 32.00 4.78
N VAL A 71 -35.47 31.86 5.21
CA VAL A 71 -36.68 32.27 4.51
C VAL A 71 -36.83 33.77 4.78
N GLU A 72 -36.77 34.61 3.76
CA GLU A 72 -37.29 35.97 3.83
C GLU A 72 -38.47 36.09 2.86
N GLU A 73 -39.65 36.16 3.47
CA GLU A 73 -40.91 36.59 2.91
C GLU A 73 -41.21 37.96 3.51
N LYS A 74 -41.92 38.82 2.74
CA LYS A 74 -42.48 40.17 3.03
C LYS A 74 -41.62 41.34 2.53
N SER A 75 -42.14 42.32 1.79
CA SER A 75 -43.51 42.72 1.44
C SER A 75 -43.48 43.54 0.15
#